data_AF-A0A9P3PRP1-F1
#
_entry.id   AF-A0A9P3PRP1-F1
#
_cell.length_a   1.000
_cell.length_b   1.000
_cell.length_c   1.000
_cell.angle_alpha   90.00
_cell.angle_beta   90.00
_cell.angle_gamma   90.00
#
_symmetry.space_group_name_H-M   'P 1'
#
loop_
_entity.id
_entity.type
_entity.pdbx_description
1 polymer ?
#
loop_
_entity_poly.entity_id
_entity_poly.type
_entity_poly.pdbx_seq_one_letter_code
_entity_poly.pdbx_strand_id
1 'polypeptide(L)'
;MFAFRALFAFAAIAGALANPLQARQATNTNQAIHDIVSDLDVVMHHVMPTILTMQANHTATDGTVGSQVNTLLTAFQQAHDALANTPVSGGFTTVSPTNDEVSIIFSDVMQVLSTGLSGLTPAVVPSFTSIVGRLDPTVAATVTQFNTTLPNSVHLVHIMMLDAQQFFVKEGTWPQTLAALGF
;
A
#
# COMPACT_ATOMS: atom_id res chain seq x y z
N MET A 1 -22.35 36.26 8.43
CA MET A 1 -22.83 35.31 7.40
C MET A 1 -21.73 34.76 6.47
N PHE A 2 -20.44 34.89 6.79
CA PHE A 2 -19.34 34.42 5.92
C PHE A 2 -18.68 33.10 6.34
N ALA A 3 -18.89 32.62 7.59
CA ALA A 3 -18.25 31.40 8.09
C ALA A 3 -18.91 30.09 7.60
N PHE A 4 -20.15 30.13 7.14
CA PHE A 4 -20.90 28.92 6.74
C PHE A 4 -20.51 28.41 5.35
N ARG A 5 -20.03 29.28 4.46
CA ARG A 5 -19.66 28.91 3.08
C ARG A 5 -18.30 28.20 2.99
N ALA A 6 -17.35 28.53 3.87
CA ALA A 6 -16.05 27.86 3.92
C ALA A 6 -16.16 26.39 4.40
N LEU A 7 -17.11 26.12 5.31
CA LEU A 7 -17.36 24.78 5.84
C LEU A 7 -17.91 23.81 4.77
N PHE A 8 -18.75 24.30 3.86
CA PHE A 8 -19.26 23.48 2.75
C PHE A 8 -18.21 23.21 1.66
N ALA A 9 -17.27 24.12 1.44
CA ALA A 9 -16.16 23.89 0.51
C ALA A 9 -15.20 22.80 1.04
N PHE A 10 -14.94 22.76 2.35
CA PHE A 10 -14.15 21.69 2.98
C PHE A 10 -14.87 20.34 2.99
N ALA A 11 -16.19 20.32 3.18
CA ALA A 11 -16.98 19.08 3.11
C ALA A 11 -17.09 18.52 1.68
N ALA A 12 -17.14 19.37 0.65
CA ALA A 12 -17.13 18.96 -0.74
C ALA A 12 -15.76 18.41 -1.20
N ILE A 13 -14.66 18.86 -0.59
CA ILE A 13 -13.31 18.32 -0.83
C ILE A 13 -13.12 17.01 -0.03
N ALA A 14 -13.71 16.87 1.14
CA ALA A 14 -13.68 15.63 1.92
C ALA A 14 -14.43 14.46 1.25
N GLY A 15 -15.40 14.76 0.37
CA GLY A 15 -16.10 13.74 -0.42
C GLY A 15 -15.31 13.17 -1.60
N ALA A 16 -14.11 13.71 -1.89
CA ALA A 16 -13.31 13.33 -3.06
C ALA A 16 -12.08 12.45 -2.74
N LEU A 17 -11.85 12.10 -1.46
CA LEU A 17 -10.74 11.22 -1.05
C LEU A 17 -11.13 9.75 -0.90
N ALA A 18 -12.41 9.41 -1.05
CA ALA A 18 -12.81 8.02 -1.24
C ALA A 18 -12.45 7.64 -2.69
N ASN A 19 -11.47 6.74 -2.86
CA ASN A 19 -11.14 6.17 -4.16
C ASN A 19 -12.44 5.73 -4.87
N PRO A 20 -12.81 6.32 -6.02
CA PRO A 20 -14.09 6.05 -6.65
C PRO A 20 -14.17 4.57 -7.00
N LEU A 21 -15.14 3.86 -6.42
CA LEU A 21 -15.31 2.43 -6.64
C LEU A 21 -15.68 2.18 -8.09
N GLN A 22 -14.85 1.40 -8.79
CA GLN A 22 -15.19 0.92 -10.13
C GLN A 22 -16.36 -0.06 -10.06
N ALA A 23 -17.19 -0.04 -11.11
CA ALA A 23 -18.23 -1.03 -11.26
C ALA A 23 -17.61 -2.42 -11.52
N ARG A 24 -18.09 -3.42 -10.78
CA ARG A 24 -17.70 -4.82 -10.97
C ARG A 24 -18.08 -5.29 -12.38
N GLN A 25 -17.25 -6.16 -12.95
CA GLN A 25 -17.48 -6.73 -14.29
C GLN A 25 -18.17 -8.09 -14.22
N ALA A 26 -18.54 -8.67 -15.36
CA ALA A 26 -19.14 -10.00 -15.39
C ALA A 26 -18.12 -11.13 -15.11
N THR A 27 -16.85 -10.91 -15.46
CA THR A 27 -15.77 -11.89 -15.32
C THR A 27 -15.07 -11.74 -13.99
N ASN A 28 -14.88 -12.83 -13.27
CA ASN A 28 -14.09 -12.86 -12.05
C ASN A 28 -12.60 -13.01 -12.38
N THR A 29 -11.79 -12.01 -11.99
CA THR A 29 -10.34 -11.97 -12.21
C THR A 29 -9.55 -12.16 -10.91
N ASN A 30 -10.19 -12.61 -9.82
CA ASN A 30 -9.56 -12.74 -8.51
C ASN A 30 -8.29 -13.59 -8.51
N GLN A 31 -8.21 -14.67 -9.30
CA GLN A 31 -6.99 -15.48 -9.39
C GLN A 31 -5.80 -14.67 -9.92
N ALA A 32 -5.99 -13.91 -10.99
CA ALA A 32 -4.92 -13.08 -11.55
C ALA A 32 -4.49 -11.99 -10.56
N ILE A 33 -5.46 -11.36 -9.88
CA ILE A 33 -5.19 -10.33 -8.86
C ILE A 33 -4.45 -10.96 -7.66
N HIS A 34 -4.89 -12.14 -7.22
CA HIS A 34 -4.24 -12.91 -6.16
C HIS A 34 -2.78 -13.15 -6.50
N ASP A 35 -2.48 -13.70 -7.68
CA ASP A 35 -1.12 -14.06 -8.06
C ASP A 35 -0.20 -12.83 -8.08
N ILE A 36 -0.70 -11.67 -8.55
CA ILE A 36 0.05 -10.40 -8.52
C ILE A 36 0.36 -9.96 -7.08
N VAL A 37 -0.63 -10.03 -6.19
CA VAL A 37 -0.46 -9.64 -4.78
C VAL A 37 0.44 -10.63 -4.03
N SER A 38 0.35 -11.93 -4.33
CA SER A 38 1.23 -12.96 -3.78
C SER A 38 2.67 -12.80 -4.22
N ASP A 39 2.92 -12.46 -5.49
CA ASP A 39 4.28 -12.18 -5.96
C ASP A 39 4.90 -10.97 -5.23
N LEU A 40 4.09 -9.91 -5.02
CA LEU A 40 4.51 -8.77 -4.21
C LEU A 40 4.80 -9.18 -2.76
N ASP A 41 3.94 -10.01 -2.16
CA ASP A 41 4.11 -10.54 -0.80
C ASP A 41 5.40 -11.34 -0.62
N VAL A 42 5.73 -12.21 -1.58
CA VAL A 42 7.00 -12.96 -1.56
C VAL A 42 8.20 -12.01 -1.56
N VAL A 43 8.16 -10.94 -2.36
CA VAL A 43 9.23 -9.93 -2.36
C VAL A 43 9.30 -9.22 -1.00
N MET A 44 8.16 -8.84 -0.42
CA MET A 44 8.11 -8.22 0.91
C MET A 44 8.75 -9.09 1.98
N HIS A 45 8.40 -10.38 2.01
CA HIS A 45 8.92 -11.37 2.93
C HIS A 45 10.41 -11.72 2.70
N HIS A 46 10.98 -11.38 1.55
CA HIS A 46 12.42 -11.48 1.32
C HIS A 46 13.17 -10.22 1.74
N VAL A 47 12.65 -9.05 1.35
CA VAL A 47 13.33 -7.76 1.51
C VAL A 47 13.26 -7.25 2.95
N MET A 48 12.09 -7.36 3.60
CA MET A 48 11.89 -6.79 4.95
C MET A 48 12.74 -7.47 6.02
N PRO A 49 12.83 -8.81 6.10
CA PRO A 49 13.74 -9.46 7.04
C PRO A 49 15.22 -9.10 6.81
N THR A 50 15.59 -8.83 5.56
CA THR A 50 16.95 -8.38 5.22
C THR A 50 17.22 -6.98 5.78
N ILE A 51 16.28 -6.05 5.62
CA ILE A 51 16.36 -4.70 6.21
C ILE A 51 16.39 -4.78 7.75
N LEU A 52 15.53 -5.59 8.37
CA LEU A 52 15.52 -5.80 9.82
C LEU A 52 16.87 -6.38 10.33
N THR A 53 17.45 -7.32 9.59
CA THR A 53 18.78 -7.88 9.90
C THR A 53 19.88 -6.82 9.82
N MET A 54 19.84 -5.94 8.81
CA MET A 54 20.78 -4.82 8.68
C MET A 54 20.66 -3.82 9.83
N GLN A 55 19.44 -3.55 10.29
CA GLN A 55 19.19 -2.69 11.45
C GLN A 55 19.75 -3.31 12.73
N ALA A 56 19.44 -4.59 12.98
CA ALA A 56 19.92 -5.32 14.16
C ALA A 56 21.45 -5.43 14.22
N ASN A 57 22.10 -5.56 13.06
CA ASN A 57 23.56 -5.64 12.96
C ASN A 57 24.26 -4.28 12.84
N HIS A 58 23.52 -3.16 12.92
CA HIS A 58 24.04 -1.81 12.72
C HIS A 58 24.78 -1.60 11.38
N THR A 59 24.33 -2.28 10.32
CA THR A 59 24.88 -2.21 8.95
C THR A 59 23.88 -1.59 7.96
N ALA A 60 22.76 -1.07 8.45
CA ALA A 60 21.83 -0.27 7.69
C ALA A 60 22.48 1.05 7.28
N THR A 61 22.64 1.27 5.98
CA THR A 61 23.24 2.46 5.38
C THR A 61 22.45 2.80 4.11
N ASP A 62 22.69 3.97 3.52
CA ASP A 62 22.10 4.34 2.22
C ASP A 62 22.40 3.29 1.13
N GLY A 63 23.59 2.69 1.12
CA GLY A 63 23.96 1.70 0.11
C GLY A 63 23.24 0.35 0.29
N THR A 64 23.13 -0.12 1.53
CA THR A 64 22.51 -1.42 1.83
C THR A 64 20.98 -1.33 1.80
N VAL A 65 20.40 -0.37 2.52
CA VAL A 65 18.95 -0.15 2.56
C VAL A 65 18.45 0.42 1.24
N GLY A 66 19.19 1.32 0.58
CA GLY A 66 18.78 1.88 -0.70
C GLY A 66 18.64 0.85 -1.81
N SER A 67 19.50 -0.19 -1.81
CA SER A 67 19.35 -1.33 -2.72
C SER A 67 18.05 -2.09 -2.48
N GLN A 68 17.75 -2.41 -1.22
CA GLN A 68 16.51 -3.07 -0.82
C GLN A 68 15.27 -2.24 -1.19
N VAL A 69 15.32 -0.93 -0.94
CA VAL A 69 14.24 0.00 -1.33
C VAL A 69 14.01 0.04 -2.83
N ASN A 70 15.07 0.00 -3.65
CA ASN A 70 14.91 -0.03 -5.10
C ASN A 70 14.22 -1.34 -5.57
N THR A 71 14.49 -2.46 -4.90
CA THR A 71 13.74 -3.71 -5.12
C THR A 71 12.27 -3.54 -4.79
N LEU A 72 11.92 -2.90 -3.66
CA LEU A 72 10.53 -2.62 -3.29
C LEU A 72 9.85 -1.73 -4.31
N LEU A 73 10.49 -0.62 -4.70
CA LEU A 73 9.95 0.29 -5.72
C LEU A 73 9.66 -0.43 -7.02
N THR A 74 10.58 -1.31 -7.45
CA THR A 74 10.40 -2.13 -8.65
C THR A 74 9.20 -3.07 -8.49
N ALA A 75 9.09 -3.76 -7.34
CA ALA A 75 8.01 -4.71 -7.09
C ALA A 75 6.63 -4.03 -7.01
N PHE A 76 6.52 -2.90 -6.28
CA PHE A 76 5.27 -2.14 -6.22
C PHE A 76 4.88 -1.56 -7.59
N GLN A 77 5.85 -1.08 -8.38
CA GLN A 77 5.57 -0.61 -9.74
C GLN A 77 5.11 -1.76 -10.65
N GLN A 78 5.77 -2.93 -10.58
CA GLN A 78 5.36 -4.12 -11.34
C GLN A 78 3.96 -4.59 -10.94
N ALA A 79 3.65 -4.63 -9.64
CA ALA A 79 2.32 -4.97 -9.15
C ALA A 79 1.28 -3.95 -9.61
N HIS A 80 1.58 -2.65 -9.53
CA HIS A 80 0.72 -1.60 -10.07
C HIS A 80 0.43 -1.84 -11.56
N ASP A 81 1.46 -2.01 -12.38
CA ASP A 81 1.31 -2.16 -13.83
C ASP A 81 0.55 -3.44 -14.18
N ALA A 82 0.80 -4.54 -13.46
CA ALA A 82 0.08 -5.79 -13.63
C ALA A 82 -1.41 -5.66 -13.25
N LEU A 83 -1.72 -4.99 -12.14
CA LEU A 83 -3.09 -4.72 -11.71
C LEU A 83 -3.81 -3.79 -12.70
N ALA A 84 -3.12 -2.79 -13.24
CA ALA A 84 -3.66 -1.87 -14.25
C ALA A 84 -3.99 -2.57 -15.58
N ASN A 85 -3.21 -3.60 -15.92
CA ASN A 85 -3.46 -4.44 -17.09
C ASN A 85 -4.45 -5.59 -16.84
N THR A 86 -4.89 -5.78 -15.60
CA THR A 86 -5.87 -6.80 -15.22
C THR A 86 -7.28 -6.20 -15.25
N PRO A 87 -8.25 -6.83 -15.93
CA PRO A 87 -9.63 -6.34 -15.91
C PRO A 87 -10.21 -6.30 -14.49
N VAL A 88 -11.04 -5.29 -14.21
CA VAL A 88 -11.76 -5.16 -12.94
C VAL A 88 -12.55 -6.44 -12.65
N SER A 89 -12.41 -6.98 -11.44
CA SER A 89 -13.05 -8.24 -11.07
C SER A 89 -14.56 -8.09 -10.91
N GLY A 90 -15.29 -9.13 -11.30
CA GLY A 90 -16.69 -9.36 -10.92
C GLY A 90 -16.88 -9.69 -9.44
N GLY A 91 -15.80 -9.94 -8.70
CA GLY A 91 -15.81 -10.34 -7.30
C GLY A 91 -16.15 -11.81 -7.10
N PHE A 92 -16.65 -12.15 -5.91
CA PHE A 92 -16.77 -13.52 -5.42
C PHE A 92 -17.88 -14.34 -6.10
N THR A 93 -17.60 -14.85 -7.29
CA THR A 93 -18.39 -15.92 -7.94
C THR A 93 -17.67 -17.28 -7.92
N THR A 94 -16.42 -17.32 -7.45
CA THR A 94 -15.59 -18.52 -7.26
C THR A 94 -15.57 -18.94 -5.79
N VAL A 95 -15.06 -20.13 -5.47
CA VAL A 95 -14.92 -20.60 -4.07
C VAL A 95 -13.58 -20.16 -3.47
N SER A 96 -12.55 -19.94 -4.30
CA SER A 96 -11.23 -19.41 -3.95
C SER A 96 -10.48 -18.98 -5.23
N PRO A 97 -9.59 -17.96 -5.22
CA PRO A 97 -9.39 -17.03 -4.12
C PRO A 97 -10.58 -16.07 -3.95
N THR A 98 -11.00 -15.86 -2.70
CA THR A 98 -12.05 -14.91 -2.34
C THR A 98 -11.54 -13.48 -2.37
N ASN A 99 -12.44 -12.49 -2.45
CA ASN A 99 -12.03 -11.08 -2.33
C ASN A 99 -11.30 -10.82 -1.01
N ASP A 100 -11.74 -11.48 0.06
CA ASP A 100 -11.18 -11.32 1.39
C ASP A 100 -9.81 -12.00 1.49
N GLU A 101 -9.65 -13.19 0.91
CA GLU A 101 -8.36 -13.89 0.83
C GLU A 101 -7.31 -13.03 0.12
N VAL A 102 -7.66 -12.42 -1.01
CA VAL A 102 -6.76 -11.50 -1.73
C VAL A 102 -6.45 -10.26 -0.89
N SER A 103 -7.45 -9.69 -0.22
CA SER A 103 -7.28 -8.50 0.63
C SER A 103 -6.46 -8.79 1.89
N ILE A 104 -6.51 -10.00 2.43
CA ILE A 104 -5.68 -10.46 3.54
C ILE A 104 -4.20 -10.46 3.15
N ILE A 105 -3.85 -11.05 2.00
CA ILE A 105 -2.46 -11.05 1.52
C ILE A 105 -1.98 -9.62 1.26
N PHE A 106 -2.80 -8.77 0.64
CA PHE A 106 -2.42 -7.37 0.41
C PHE A 106 -2.24 -6.59 1.72
N SER A 107 -3.04 -6.87 2.75
CA SER A 107 -2.84 -6.28 4.08
C SER A 107 -1.54 -6.74 4.73
N ASP A 108 -1.17 -8.01 4.57
CA ASP A 108 0.09 -8.52 5.09
C ASP A 108 1.28 -7.77 4.45
N VAL A 109 1.28 -7.60 3.12
CA VAL A 109 2.24 -6.73 2.41
C VAL A 109 2.37 -5.36 3.07
N MET A 110 1.26 -4.70 3.38
CA MET A 110 1.24 -3.38 3.98
C MET A 110 1.73 -3.39 5.45
N GLN A 111 1.38 -4.41 6.22
CA GLN A 111 1.83 -4.59 7.59
C GLN A 111 3.35 -4.85 7.64
N VAL A 112 3.85 -5.76 6.82
CA VAL A 112 5.28 -6.09 6.75
C VAL A 112 6.08 -4.88 6.25
N LEU A 113 5.56 -4.10 5.29
CA LEU A 113 6.18 -2.84 4.86
C LEU A 113 6.30 -1.86 6.03
N SER A 114 5.18 -1.62 6.73
CA SER A 114 5.12 -0.65 7.83
C SER A 114 6.06 -1.04 8.98
N THR A 115 6.07 -2.31 9.36
CA THR A 115 6.88 -2.80 10.48
C THR A 115 8.36 -2.87 10.11
N GLY A 116 8.70 -3.33 8.91
CA GLY A 116 10.08 -3.50 8.45
C GLY A 116 10.85 -2.19 8.32
N LEU A 117 10.16 -1.10 7.94
CA LEU A 117 10.75 0.23 7.83
C LEU A 117 10.74 1.01 9.17
N SER A 118 10.12 0.48 10.22
CA SER A 118 9.85 1.26 11.44
C SER A 118 11.03 1.62 12.32
N GLY A 119 12.16 0.92 12.19
CA GLY A 119 13.39 1.29 12.90
C GLY A 119 14.31 2.22 12.10
N LEU A 120 13.96 2.55 10.85
CA LEU A 120 14.78 3.40 10.01
C LEU A 120 14.46 4.86 10.27
N THR A 121 15.51 5.67 10.43
CA THR A 121 15.40 7.11 10.60
C THR A 121 16.53 7.79 9.84
N PRO A 122 16.45 9.12 9.58
CA PRO A 122 17.56 9.87 8.99
C PRO A 122 18.86 9.81 9.80
N ALA A 123 18.81 9.43 11.08
CA ALA A 123 20.00 9.22 11.90
C ALA A 123 20.75 7.92 11.57
N VAL A 124 20.04 6.90 11.05
CA VAL A 124 20.60 5.60 10.66
C VAL A 124 20.88 5.56 9.16
N VAL A 125 19.92 6.03 8.37
CA VAL A 125 19.99 6.09 6.91
C VAL A 125 19.72 7.54 6.50
N PRO A 126 20.77 8.36 6.24
CA PRO A 126 20.61 9.78 5.96
C PRO A 126 19.62 10.09 4.83
N SER A 127 19.53 9.22 3.82
CA SER A 127 18.59 9.37 2.71
C SER A 127 17.16 8.89 3.00
N PHE A 128 16.84 8.45 4.22
CA PHE A 128 15.55 7.83 4.55
C PHE A 128 14.34 8.69 4.15
N THR A 129 14.37 10.00 4.39
CA THR A 129 13.29 10.90 3.96
C THR A 129 13.08 10.90 2.44
N SER A 130 14.17 10.85 1.67
CA SER A 130 14.10 10.75 0.21
C SER A 130 13.63 9.38 -0.27
N ILE A 131 14.00 8.32 0.46
CA ILE A 131 13.54 6.95 0.23
C ILE A 131 12.02 6.88 0.39
N VAL A 132 11.49 7.38 1.51
CA VAL A 132 10.05 7.38 1.75
C VAL A 132 9.33 8.27 0.75
N GLY A 133 9.89 9.44 0.40
CA GLY A 133 9.33 10.31 -0.63
C GLY A 133 9.18 9.67 -2.01
N ARG A 134 9.90 8.56 -2.30
CA ARG A 134 9.72 7.74 -3.51
C ARG A 134 8.75 6.58 -3.29
N LEU A 135 8.84 5.93 -2.13
CA LEU A 135 7.98 4.78 -1.80
C LEU A 135 6.52 5.19 -1.62
N ASP A 136 6.24 6.25 -0.88
CA ASP A 136 4.88 6.71 -0.58
C ASP A 136 4.00 6.87 -1.83
N PRO A 137 4.36 7.64 -2.87
CA PRO A 137 3.54 7.74 -4.06
C PRO A 137 3.40 6.41 -4.82
N THR A 138 4.43 5.56 -4.80
CA THR A 138 4.41 4.28 -5.53
C THR A 138 3.46 3.30 -4.85
N VAL A 139 3.55 3.18 -3.52
CA VAL A 139 2.68 2.32 -2.72
C VAL A 139 1.23 2.83 -2.78
N ALA A 140 1.01 4.14 -2.66
CA ALA A 140 -0.31 4.75 -2.79
C ALA A 140 -0.96 4.46 -4.17
N ALA A 141 -0.17 4.52 -5.25
CA ALA A 141 -0.63 4.17 -6.58
C ALA A 141 -1.03 2.68 -6.66
N THR A 142 -0.22 1.77 -6.12
CA THR A 142 -0.55 0.34 -6.05
C THR A 142 -1.82 0.08 -5.24
N VAL A 143 -2.00 0.72 -4.07
CA VAL A 143 -3.22 0.61 -3.24
C VAL A 143 -4.46 1.08 -4.02
N THR A 144 -4.34 2.22 -4.71
CA THR A 144 -5.42 2.76 -5.54
C THR A 144 -5.78 1.84 -6.69
N GLN A 145 -4.77 1.31 -7.36
CA GLN A 145 -4.97 0.37 -8.46
C GLN A 145 -5.54 -0.97 -7.97
N PHE A 146 -5.12 -1.45 -6.80
CA PHE A 146 -5.69 -2.63 -6.16
C PHE A 146 -7.18 -2.47 -5.86
N ASN A 147 -7.59 -1.33 -5.29
CA ASN A 147 -9.01 -1.03 -5.07
C ASN A 147 -9.81 -0.85 -6.36
N THR A 148 -9.15 -0.38 -7.42
CA THR A 148 -9.75 -0.20 -8.75
C THR A 148 -10.02 -1.56 -9.39
N THR A 149 -9.01 -2.45 -9.39
CA THR A 149 -9.07 -3.78 -10.01
C THR A 149 -9.91 -4.76 -9.19
N LEU A 150 -9.94 -4.64 -7.85
CA LEU A 150 -10.79 -5.40 -6.95
C LEU A 150 -11.68 -4.47 -6.11
N PRO A 151 -12.85 -4.03 -6.62
CA PRO A 151 -13.68 -3.03 -5.95
C PRO A 151 -14.07 -3.42 -4.51
N ASN A 152 -13.83 -2.48 -3.59
CA ASN A 152 -14.08 -2.58 -2.14
C ASN A 152 -13.08 -3.48 -1.37
N SER A 153 -11.95 -3.86 -1.99
CA SER A 153 -10.91 -4.65 -1.31
C SER A 153 -10.19 -3.88 -0.21
N VAL A 154 -9.95 -2.58 -0.42
CA VAL A 154 -9.21 -1.75 0.53
C VAL A 154 -9.97 -1.55 1.84
N HIS A 155 -11.28 -1.78 1.91
CA HIS A 155 -12.02 -1.68 3.18
C HIS A 155 -11.53 -2.70 4.21
N LEU A 156 -11.32 -3.96 3.80
CA LEU A 156 -10.80 -4.97 4.70
C LEU A 156 -9.34 -4.69 5.05
N VAL A 157 -8.54 -4.25 4.08
CA VAL A 157 -7.15 -3.82 4.29
C VAL A 157 -7.08 -2.70 5.33
N HIS A 158 -7.90 -1.67 5.21
CA HIS A 158 -8.02 -0.57 6.16
C HIS A 158 -8.28 -1.09 7.58
N ILE A 159 -9.27 -1.97 7.76
CA ILE A 159 -9.62 -2.54 9.06
C ILE A 159 -8.43 -3.28 9.67
N MET A 160 -7.76 -4.11 8.89
CA MET A 160 -6.60 -4.88 9.34
C MET A 160 -5.37 -4.00 9.62
N MET A 161 -5.27 -2.85 8.95
CA MET A 161 -4.19 -1.89 9.14
C MET A 161 -4.39 -0.92 10.31
N LEU A 162 -5.48 -1.02 11.10
CA LEU A 162 -5.80 -0.06 12.16
C LEU A 162 -4.70 0.11 13.23
N ASP A 163 -3.91 -0.94 13.49
CA ASP A 163 -2.75 -0.85 14.39
C ASP A 163 -1.48 -0.40 13.65
N ALA A 164 -1.20 -1.04 12.50
CA ALA A 164 -0.03 -0.74 11.66
C ALA A 164 -0.02 0.69 11.10
N GLN A 165 -1.18 1.33 10.89
CA GLN A 165 -1.28 2.73 10.44
C GLN A 165 -0.59 3.69 11.41
N GLN A 166 -0.47 3.35 12.69
CA GLN A 166 0.20 4.21 13.65
C GLN A 166 1.64 4.48 13.24
N PHE A 167 2.29 3.54 12.55
CA PHE A 167 3.61 3.76 11.98
C PHE A 167 3.59 4.85 10.91
N PHE A 168 2.73 4.70 9.90
CA PHE A 168 2.61 5.67 8.82
C PHE A 168 2.25 7.07 9.32
N VAL A 169 1.41 7.15 10.35
CA VAL A 169 1.04 8.40 11.02
C VAL A 169 2.21 8.97 11.84
N LYS A 170 2.90 8.15 12.65
CA LYS A 170 3.98 8.60 13.55
C LYS A 170 5.22 9.06 12.80
N GLU A 171 5.57 8.39 11.70
CA GLU A 171 6.69 8.82 10.86
C GLU A 171 6.35 10.07 10.04
N GLY A 172 5.06 10.41 9.89
CA GLY A 172 4.61 11.61 9.17
C GLY A 172 5.03 11.68 7.69
N THR A 173 5.54 10.58 7.14
CA THR A 173 6.19 10.53 5.82
C THR A 173 5.38 9.75 4.78
N TRP A 174 4.22 9.19 5.13
CA TRP A 174 3.36 8.38 4.26
C TRP A 174 1.96 8.96 3.98
N PRO A 175 1.81 10.28 3.70
CA PRO A 175 0.50 10.89 3.57
C PRO A 175 -0.32 10.35 2.40
N GLN A 176 0.31 9.98 1.28
CA GLN A 176 -0.43 9.49 0.10
C GLN A 176 -0.95 8.08 0.32
N THR A 177 -0.12 7.22 0.94
CA THR A 177 -0.49 5.85 1.26
C THR A 177 -1.60 5.79 2.29
N LEU A 178 -1.55 6.64 3.33
CA LEU A 178 -2.64 6.78 4.31
C LEU A 178 -3.96 7.17 3.62
N ALA A 179 -3.93 8.20 2.76
CA ALA A 179 -5.10 8.63 2.03
C ALA A 179 -5.64 7.52 1.09
N ALA A 180 -4.77 6.79 0.40
CA ALA A 180 -5.16 5.70 -0.48
C ALA A 180 -5.81 4.51 0.27
N LEU A 181 -5.39 4.26 1.51
CA LEU A 181 -5.99 3.29 2.44
C LEU A 181 -7.30 3.81 3.07
N GLY A 182 -7.60 5.10 2.94
CA GLY A 182 -8.81 5.73 3.46
C GLY A 182 -8.72 6.19 4.91
N PHE A 183 -7.52 6.48 5.43
CA PHE A 183 -7.29 7.09 6.74
C PHE A 183 -7.31 8.63 6.70
#